data_AF-A0A1Y4SNG7-F1
#
_entry.id   AF-A0A1Y4SNG7-F1
#
_cell.length_a   1.000
_cell.length_b   1.000
_cell.length_c   1.000
_cell.angle_alpha   90.00
_cell.angle_beta   90.00
_cell.angle_gamma   90.00
#
_symmetry.space_group_name_H-M   'P 1'
#
loop_
_entity.id
_entity.type
_entity.pdbx_description
1 polymer ?
#
loop_
_entity_poly.entity_id
_entity_poly.type
_entity_poly.pdbx_seq_one_letter_code
_entity_poly.pdbx_strand_id
1 'polypeptide(L)'
;MEHVTDIDKKNYIDDCKEIVRTTIALEKIELSDHELTLLTEEIMDTSLSIGGDFSKENIRYIAVQYVRNQFLPRFQKAHKGG
;
A
#
# COMPACT_ATOMS: atom_id res chain seq x y z
N MET A 1 18.82 -16.25 19.05
CA MET A 1 17.56 -15.53 18.78
C MET A 1 17.83 -14.63 17.61
N GLU A 2 17.26 -14.99 16.47
CA GLU A 2 17.39 -14.23 15.23
C GLU A 2 16.92 -12.81 15.49
N HIS A 3 17.78 -11.84 15.16
CA HIS A 3 17.42 -10.43 15.18
C HIS A 3 16.31 -10.30 14.13
N VAL A 4 15.05 -10.29 14.56
CA VAL A 4 13.97 -9.82 13.71
C VAL A 4 14.41 -8.42 13.30
N THR A 5 14.71 -8.26 12.02
CA THR A 5 15.09 -6.95 11.50
C THR A 5 13.78 -6.18 11.54
N ASP A 6 13.59 -5.37 12.57
CA ASP A 6 12.45 -4.47 12.70
C ASP A 6 12.59 -3.47 11.55
N ILE A 7 12.02 -3.81 10.39
CA ILE A 7 12.10 -2.95 9.23
C ILE A 7 11.26 -1.73 9.57
N ASP A 8 11.94 -0.61 9.79
CA ASP A 8 11.35 0.64 10.23
C ASP A 8 10.35 1.15 9.18
N LYS A 9 9.08 0.72 9.29
CA LYS A 9 8.01 1.01 8.31
C LYS A 9 7.92 2.51 8.01
N LYS A 10 8.20 3.36 9.00
CA LYS A 10 8.24 4.82 8.87
C LYS A 10 9.28 5.36 7.90
N ASN A 11 10.41 4.69 7.71
CA ASN A 11 11.43 5.13 6.75
C ASN A 11 11.07 4.74 5.31
N TYR A 12 10.26 3.69 5.14
CA TYR A 12 9.87 3.18 3.81
C TYR A 12 8.49 3.66 3.37
N ILE A 13 7.64 4.13 4.28
CA ILE A 13 6.27 4.55 4.00
C ILE A 13 6.21 5.62 2.91
N ASP A 14 7.14 6.57 2.87
CA ASP A 14 7.12 7.67 1.91
C ASP A 14 7.41 7.18 0.47
N ASP A 15 8.43 6.33 0.29
CA ASP A 15 8.77 5.72 -1.00
C ASP A 15 7.66 4.75 -1.44
N CYS A 16 7.14 3.94 -0.51
CA CYS A 16 6.01 3.05 -0.78
C CYS A 16 4.76 3.84 -1.20
N LYS A 17 4.49 4.95 -0.51
CA LYS A 17 3.34 5.82 -0.75
C LYS A 17 3.40 6.45 -2.13
N GLU A 18 4.58 6.88 -2.59
CA GLU A 18 4.76 7.38 -3.95
C GLU A 18 4.40 6.32 -4.99
N ILE A 19 4.86 5.08 -4.80
CA ILE A 19 4.59 3.96 -5.71
C ILE A 19 3.10 3.62 -5.75
N VAL A 20 2.46 3.53 -4.57
CA VAL A 20 1.03 3.27 -4.45
C VAL A 20 0.25 4.38 -5.13
N ARG A 21 0.61 5.65 -4.89
CA ARG A 21 -0.02 6.83 -5.52
C ARG A 21 0.05 6.76 -7.04
N THR A 22 1.23 6.48 -7.61
CA THR A 22 1.37 6.35 -9.06
C THR A 22 0.55 5.19 -9.61
N THR A 23 0.47 4.08 -8.87
CA THR A 23 -0.28 2.89 -9.29
C THR A 23 -1.79 3.14 -9.31
N ILE A 24 -2.35 3.75 -8.26
CA ILE A 24 -3.79 4.06 -8.19
C ILE A 24 -4.19 5.20 -9.14
N ALA A 25 -3.27 6.13 -9.43
CA ALA A 25 -3.51 7.23 -10.36
C ALA A 25 -3.80 6.73 -11.79
N LEU A 26 -3.24 5.58 -12.17
CA LEU A 26 -3.53 4.95 -13.46
C LEU A 26 -5.01 4.53 -13.59
N GLU A 27 -5.65 4.17 -12.49
CA GLU A 27 -7.06 3.74 -12.45
C GLU A 27 -8.05 4.91 -12.32
N LYS A 28 -7.56 6.16 -12.32
CA LYS A 28 -8.37 7.36 -12.07
C LYS A 28 -9.07 7.34 -10.70
N ILE A 29 -8.47 6.67 -9.71
CA ILE A 29 -8.97 6.66 -8.33
C ILE A 29 -8.16 7.67 -7.53
N GLU A 30 -8.85 8.72 -7.07
CA GLU A 30 -8.28 9.73 -6.19
C GLU A 30 -8.58 9.37 -4.73
N LEU A 31 -7.52 9.07 -3.98
CA LEU A 31 -7.56 8.86 -2.54
C LEU A 31 -7.01 10.10 -1.82
N SER A 32 -7.56 10.41 -0.66
CA SER A 32 -7.02 11.43 0.23
C SER A 32 -5.64 11.03 0.75
N ASP A 33 -4.83 11.98 1.21
CA ASP A 33 -3.48 11.67 1.75
C ASP A 33 -3.52 10.63 2.89
N HIS A 34 -4.53 10.73 3.75
CA HIS A 34 -4.78 9.79 4.83
C HIS A 34 -5.17 8.38 4.30
N GLU A 35 -6.09 8.30 3.34
CA GLU A 35 -6.50 7.05 2.70
C GLU A 35 -5.33 6.37 1.97
N LEU A 36 -4.50 7.17 1.29
CA LEU A 36 -3.32 6.69 0.61
C LEU A 36 -2.30 6.14 1.62
N THR A 37 -2.12 6.80 2.76
CA THR A 37 -1.22 6.34 3.83
C THR A 37 -1.70 5.01 4.39
N LEU A 38 -2.99 4.90 4.76
CA LEU A 38 -3.60 3.65 5.23
C LEU A 38 -3.46 2.52 4.21
N LEU A 39 -3.76 2.78 2.93
CA LEU A 39 -3.59 1.79 1.87
C LEU A 39 -2.13 1.36 1.73
N THR A 40 -1.19 2.30 1.86
CA THR A 40 0.24 2.00 1.79
C THR A 40 0.67 1.10 2.96
N GLU A 41 0.21 1.38 4.18
CA GLU A 41 0.47 0.54 5.35
C GLU A 41 -0.08 -0.88 5.16
N GLU A 42 -1.30 -1.03 4.66
CA GLU A 42 -1.91 -2.34 4.36
C GLU A 42 -1.11 -3.10 3.30
N ILE A 43 -0.63 -2.42 2.25
CA ILE A 43 0.19 -3.02 1.19
C ILE A 43 1.54 -3.47 1.75
N MET A 44 2.17 -2.66 2.60
CA MET A 44 3.42 -3.00 3.27
C MET A 44 3.24 -4.21 4.20
N ASP A 45 2.16 -4.24 4.98
CA ASP A 45 1.87 -5.35 5.89
C ASP A 45 1.57 -6.65 5.14
N THR A 46 0.83 -6.55 4.03
CA THR A 46 0.59 -7.67 3.12
C THR A 46 1.90 -8.18 2.53
N SER A 47 2.81 -7.28 2.14
CA SER A 47 4.13 -7.64 1.61
C SER A 47 4.91 -8.48 2.61
N LEU A 48 4.97 -8.06 3.88
CA LEU A 48 5.61 -8.84 4.94
C LEU A 48 4.90 -10.17 5.21
N SER A 49 3.56 -10.16 5.21
CA SER A 49 2.74 -11.35 5.49
C SER A 49 2.93 -12.46 4.47
N ILE A 50 3.21 -12.12 3.20
CA ILE A 50 3.53 -13.10 2.15
C ILE A 50 5.02 -13.46 2.08
N GLY A 51 5.84 -12.96 3.01
CA GLY A 51 7.29 -13.17 3.04
C GLY A 51 8.07 -12.30 2.06
N GLY A 52 7.47 -11.21 1.56
CA GLY A 52 8.13 -10.19 0.76
C GLY A 52 8.75 -9.07 1.60
N ASP A 53 9.11 -7.99 0.92
CA ASP A 53 9.79 -6.83 1.49
C ASP A 53 9.24 -5.50 0.92
N PHE A 54 9.76 -4.37 1.41
CA PHE A 54 9.34 -3.03 0.98
C PHE A 54 10.00 -2.57 -0.33
N SER A 55 10.53 -3.51 -1.10
CA SER A 55 11.08 -3.26 -2.42
C SER A 55 10.01 -2.70 -3.36
N LYS A 56 10.41 -1.78 -4.24
CA LYS A 56 9.48 -1.08 -5.14
C LYS A 56 8.65 -2.04 -6.00
N GLU A 57 9.27 -3.13 -6.42
CA GLU A 57 8.63 -4.19 -7.21
C GLU A 57 7.52 -4.90 -6.43
N ASN A 58 7.78 -5.25 -5.16
CA ASN A 58 6.81 -5.92 -4.29
C ASN A 58 5.63 -5.01 -3.95
N ILE A 59 5.91 -3.77 -3.54
CA ILE A 59 4.87 -2.77 -3.23
C ILE A 59 4.00 -2.50 -4.45
N ARG A 60 4.61 -2.30 -5.63
CA ARG A 60 3.88 -2.10 -6.87
C ARG A 60 3.04 -3.31 -7.25
N TYR A 61 3.59 -4.51 -7.10
CA TYR A 61 2.89 -5.75 -7.41
C TYR A 61 1.61 -5.87 -6.59
N ILE A 62 1.69 -5.69 -5.27
CA ILE A 62 0.53 -5.76 -4.37
C ILE A 62 -0.44 -4.61 -4.66
N ALA A 63 0.04 -3.38 -4.86
CA ALA A 63 -0.81 -2.25 -5.23
C ALA A 63 -1.63 -2.52 -6.51
N VAL A 64 -1.00 -3.12 -7.52
CA VAL A 64 -1.69 -3.56 -8.75
C VAL A 64 -2.69 -4.68 -8.47
N GLN A 65 -2.41 -5.61 -7.56
CA GLN A 65 -3.41 -6.62 -7.16
C GLN A 65 -4.64 -5.97 -6.51
N TYR A 66 -4.44 -4.98 -5.64
CA TYR A 66 -5.52 -4.25 -4.97
C TYR A 66 -6.40 -3.51 -5.98
N VAL A 67 -5.77 -2.85 -6.96
CA VAL A 67 -6.44 -2.26 -8.13
C VAL A 67 -7.28 -3.33 -8.86
N ARG A 68 -6.64 -4.42 -9.30
CA ARG A 68 -7.25 -5.45 -10.15
C ARG A 68 -8.40 -6.19 -9.48
N ASN A 69 -8.33 -6.37 -8.16
CA ASN A 69 -9.37 -7.01 -7.36
C ASN A 69 -10.54 -6.08 -7.00
N GLN A 70 -10.61 -4.87 -7.55
CA GLN A 70 -11.59 -3.84 -7.20
C GLN A 70 -11.63 -3.54 -5.69
N PHE A 71 -10.48 -3.66 -5.00
CA PHE A 71 -10.38 -3.34 -3.58
C PHE A 71 -10.50 -1.83 -3.35
N LEU A 72 -9.84 -1.02 -4.17
CA LEU A 72 -9.80 0.45 -4.06
C LEU A 72 -11.19 1.12 -4.00
N PRO A 73 -12.15 0.83 -4.90
CA PRO A 73 -13.49 1.44 -4.80
C PRO A 73 -14.25 1.00 -3.54
N ARG A 74 -13.99 -0.21 -3.01
CA ARG A 74 -14.56 -0.65 -1.72
C ARG A 74 -13.92 0.08 -0.54
N PHE A 75 -12.60 0.21 -0.56
CA PHE A 75 -11.82 0.94 0.45
C PHE A 75 -12.24 2.40 0.53
N GLN A 76 -12.32 3.08 -0.62
CA GLN A 76 -12.78 4.46 -0.71
C GLN A 76 -14.23 4.59 -0.20
N LYS A 77 -15.13 3.67 -0.56
CA LYS A 77 -16.52 3.71 -0.07
C LYS A 77 -16.60 3.52 1.44
N ALA A 78 -15.74 2.70 2.03
CA ALA A 78 -15.68 2.48 3.47
C ALA A 78 -15.12 3.69 4.24
N HIS A 79 -14.19 4.44 3.65
CA HIS A 79 -13.52 5.57 4.32
C HIS A 79 -14.09 6.95 3.94
N LYS A 80 -14.81 7.08 2.82
CA LYS A 80 -15.49 8.31 2.36
C LYS A 80 -16.91 8.47 2.91
N GLY A 81 -17.41 7.47 3.65
CA GLY A 81 -18.77 7.44 4.19
C GLY A 81 -18.95 7.99 5.61
N GLY A 82 -17.95 8.71 6.15
CA GLY A 82 -17.99 9.36 7.47
C GLY A 82 -18.32 10.84 7.39
#